data_AF-A0A512N908-F1
#
_entry.id   AF-A0A512N908-F1
#
_cell.length_a   1.000
_cell.length_b   1.000
_cell.length_c   1.000
_cell.angle_alpha   90.00
_cell.angle_beta   90.00
_cell.angle_gamma   90.00
#
_symmetry.space_group_name_H-M   'P 1'
#
loop_
_entity.id
_entity.type
_entity.pdbx_description
1 polymer ?
#
loop_
_entity_poly.entity_id
_entity_poly.type
_entity_poly.pdbx_seq_one_letter_code
_entity_poly.pdbx_strand_id
1 'polypeptide(L)'
;MQVTCPNCGARYAVDPLAIGPTGRTVQCARCSHRWYERPAPLAAVAPPPPRPVPDFVIRPPTYNSGLPALATPPPKTQWGQWLSIAGLAVVVLVIAAYAFRGEILAVLPSEWRDALHIDTLRSLFRQ
;
A
#
# COMPACT_ATOMS: atom_id res chain seq x y z
N MET A 1 10.82 -27.42 -23.62
CA MET A 1 12.09 -28.16 -23.88
C MET A 1 12.88 -28.25 -22.58
N GLN A 2 13.95 -29.06 -22.52
CA GLN A 2 14.74 -29.24 -21.30
C GLN A 2 16.22 -28.98 -21.56
N VAL A 3 16.85 -28.17 -20.71
CA VAL A 3 18.29 -27.89 -20.75
C VAL A 3 18.98 -28.55 -19.57
N THR A 4 20.21 -29.03 -19.75
CA THR A 4 20.97 -29.71 -18.71
C THR A 4 22.30 -28.98 -18.50
N CYS A 5 22.61 -28.64 -17.24
CA CYS A 5 23.86 -27.97 -16.91
C CYS A 5 25.03 -28.94 -17.10
N PRO A 6 26.06 -28.60 -17.90
CA PRO A 6 27.20 -29.47 -18.14
C PRO A 6 28.13 -29.61 -16.92
N ASN A 7 28.07 -28.68 -15.97
CA ASN A 7 28.94 -28.67 -14.80
C ASN A 7 28.39 -29.53 -13.63
N CYS A 8 27.08 -29.45 -13.35
CA CYS A 8 26.49 -30.10 -12.17
C CYS A 8 25.35 -31.09 -12.49
N GLY A 9 25.02 -31.28 -13.77
CA GLY A 9 23.96 -32.20 -14.22
C GLY A 9 22.52 -31.78 -13.87
N ALA A 10 22.31 -30.59 -13.30
CA ALA A 10 20.99 -30.08 -13.01
C ALA A 10 20.17 -29.88 -14.30
N ARG A 11 18.88 -30.22 -14.26
CA ARG A 11 17.95 -30.19 -15.40
C ARG A 11 16.90 -29.11 -15.18
N TYR A 12 16.64 -28.30 -16.19
CA TYR A 12 15.66 -27.22 -16.14
C TYR A 12 14.67 -27.34 -17.29
N ALA A 13 13.37 -27.26 -16.98
CA ALA A 13 12.33 -27.11 -17.99
C ALA A 13 12.28 -25.64 -18.42
N VAL A 14 12.43 -25.40 -19.72
CA VAL A 14 12.47 -24.05 -20.30
C VAL A 14 11.52 -23.98 -21.48
N ASP A 15 10.87 -22.82 -21.63
CA ASP A 15 10.09 -22.52 -22.82
C ASP A 15 11.04 -22.39 -24.03
N PRO A 16 10.83 -23.12 -25.14
CA PRO A 16 11.59 -22.92 -26.38
C PRO A 16 11.63 -21.48 -26.86
N LEU A 17 10.58 -20.70 -26.62
CA LEU A 17 10.52 -19.28 -26.98
C LEU A 17 11.51 -18.42 -26.18
N ALA A 18 11.90 -18.84 -24.97
CA ALA A 18 12.80 -18.07 -24.11
C ALA A 18 14.29 -18.12 -24.53
N ILE A 19 14.70 -19.19 -25.23
CA ILE A 19 16.02 -19.29 -25.88
C ILE A 19 16.00 -18.61 -27.24
N GLY A 20 14.87 -18.71 -27.94
CA GLY A 20 14.67 -18.09 -29.25
C GLY A 20 15.38 -18.84 -30.39
N PRO A 21 15.13 -18.43 -31.64
CA PRO A 21 15.61 -19.14 -32.83
C PRO A 21 17.12 -19.01 -33.06
N THR A 22 17.78 -18.03 -32.44
CA THR A 22 19.22 -17.77 -32.57
C THR A 22 20.06 -18.42 -31.47
N GLY A 23 19.44 -19.17 -30.54
CA GLY A 23 20.11 -19.64 -29.33
C GLY A 23 20.38 -18.52 -28.33
N ARG A 24 20.73 -18.90 -27.08
CA ARG A 24 20.99 -17.95 -25.99
C ARG A 24 21.95 -18.52 -24.96
N THR A 25 22.76 -17.65 -24.36
CA THR A 25 23.57 -18.00 -23.18
C THR A 25 22.69 -18.10 -21.94
N VAL A 26 22.70 -19.25 -21.29
CA VAL A 26 21.94 -19.55 -20.07
C VAL A 26 22.87 -19.71 -18.87
N GLN A 27 22.35 -19.46 -17.67
CA GLN A 27 23.10 -19.58 -16.41
C GLN A 27 22.45 -20.63 -15.50
N CYS A 28 23.26 -21.52 -14.92
CA CYS A 28 22.79 -22.50 -13.96
C CYS A 28 22.44 -21.83 -12.62
N ALA A 29 21.23 -22.05 -12.11
CA ALA A 29 20.83 -21.55 -10.79
C ALA A 29 21.54 -22.27 -9.63
N ARG A 30 22.05 -23.49 -9.85
CA ARG A 30 22.69 -24.31 -8.81
C ARG A 30 24.19 -24.03 -8.65
N CYS A 31 24.93 -23.89 -9.75
CA CYS A 31 26.39 -23.74 -9.72
C CYS A 31 26.90 -22.49 -10.47
N SER A 32 26.01 -21.58 -10.85
CA SER A 32 26.28 -20.30 -11.54
C SER A 32 27.07 -20.38 -12.86
N HIS A 33 27.39 -21.58 -13.35
CA HIS A 33 28.05 -21.82 -14.63
C HIS A 33 27.18 -21.35 -15.81
N ARG A 34 27.81 -20.69 -16.78
CA ARG A 34 27.14 -20.16 -17.98
C ARG A 34 27.57 -20.94 -19.21
N TRP A 35 26.60 -21.34 -20.02
CA TRP A 35 26.86 -22.04 -21.29
C TRP A 35 25.88 -21.55 -22.36
N TYR A 36 26.21 -21.83 -23.62
CA TYR A 36 25.37 -21.47 -24.76
C TYR A 36 24.44 -22.64 -25.10
N GLU A 37 23.13 -22.38 -25.09
CA GLU A 37 22.12 -23.36 -25.47
C GLU A 37 21.72 -23.15 -26.93
N ARG A 38 21.78 -24.23 -27.71
CA ARG A 38 21.39 -24.20 -29.12
C ARG A 38 19.87 -24.07 -29.25
N PRO A 39 19.37 -23.38 -30.29
CA PRO A 39 17.94 -23.31 -30.55
C PRO A 39 17.40 -24.72 -30.80
N ALA A 40 16.30 -25.07 -30.13
CA ALA A 40 15.54 -26.25 -30.49
C ALA A 40 14.99 -26.04 -31.91
N PRO A 41 15.08 -27.04 -32.82
CA PRO A 41 14.42 -26.94 -34.12
C PRO A 41 12.93 -26.74 -33.87
N LEU A 42 12.43 -25.55 -34.20
CA LEU A 42 11.00 -25.30 -34.26
C LEU A 42 10.50 -26.10 -35.45
N ALA A 43 10.16 -27.36 -35.23
CA ALA A 43 9.26 -28.06 -36.14
C ALA A 43 8.06 -27.13 -36.31
N ALA A 44 7.79 -26.72 -37.55
CA ALA A 44 6.64 -25.88 -37.86
C ALA A 44 5.38 -26.66 -37.49
N VAL A 45 4.98 -26.57 -36.22
CA VAL A 45 3.71 -27.08 -35.74
C VAL A 45 2.68 -26.15 -36.35
N ALA A 46 2.06 -26.60 -37.45
CA ALA A 46 0.86 -25.97 -37.96
C ALA A 46 -0.09 -25.74 -36.77
N PRO A 47 -0.63 -24.51 -36.60
CA PRO A 47 -1.46 -24.22 -35.45
C PRO A 47 -2.55 -25.28 -35.37
N PRO A 48 -2.72 -25.96 -34.21
CA PRO A 48 -3.78 -26.94 -34.05
C PRO A 48 -5.12 -26.25 -34.40
N PRO A 49 -6.06 -26.97 -35.03
CA PRO A 49 -7.36 -26.40 -35.34
C PRO A 49 -7.95 -25.77 -34.06
N PRO A 50 -8.57 -24.59 -34.16
CA PRO A 50 -9.12 -23.90 -33.00
C PRO A 50 -10.03 -24.88 -32.26
N ARG A 51 -9.61 -25.26 -31.05
CA ARG A 51 -10.46 -26.09 -30.18
C ARG A 51 -11.67 -25.23 -29.83
N PRO A 52 -12.89 -25.78 -29.83
CA PRO A 52 -14.04 -25.07 -29.28
C PRO A 52 -13.71 -24.71 -27.83
N VAL A 53 -13.46 -23.43 -27.58
CA VAL A 53 -13.38 -22.90 -26.23
C VAL A 53 -14.83 -22.91 -25.75
N PRO A 54 -15.18 -23.68 -24.71
CA PRO A 54 -16.53 -23.59 -24.17
C PRO A 54 -16.76 -22.14 -23.75
N ASP A 55 -17.89 -21.56 -24.14
CA ASP A 55 -18.32 -20.28 -23.61
C ASP A 55 -18.52 -20.44 -22.10
N PHE A 56 -17.47 -20.13 -21.33
CA PHE A 56 -17.56 -20.06 -19.88
C PHE A 56 -18.37 -18.81 -19.58
N VAL A 57 -19.69 -18.97 -19.55
CA VAL A 57 -20.58 -17.96 -18.97
C VAL A 57 -20.19 -17.85 -17.50
N ILE A 58 -19.54 -16.75 -17.15
CA ILE A 58 -19.23 -16.39 -15.76
C ILE A 58 -20.59 -16.19 -15.08
N ARG A 59 -21.14 -17.25 -14.50
CA ARG A 59 -22.31 -17.12 -13.65
C ARG A 59 -21.85 -16.44 -12.35
N PRO A 60 -22.55 -15.40 -11.89
CA PRO A 60 -22.31 -14.87 -10.57
C PRO A 60 -22.46 -16.01 -9.55
N PRO A 61 -21.58 -16.07 -8.54
CA PRO A 61 -21.70 -17.07 -7.48
C PRO A 61 -23.09 -16.99 -6.86
N THR A 62 -23.73 -18.14 -6.68
CA THR A 62 -25.04 -18.22 -6.03
C THR A 62 -24.90 -17.78 -4.57
N TYR A 63 -25.90 -17.05 -4.06
CA TYR A 63 -25.98 -16.68 -2.65
C TYR A 63 -25.83 -17.93 -1.79
N ASN A 64 -24.85 -17.96 -0.87
CA ASN A 64 -24.43 -19.09 -0.01
C ASN A 64 -23.40 -20.10 -0.55
N SER A 65 -22.66 -19.78 -1.63
CA SER A 65 -21.68 -20.70 -2.24
C SER A 65 -20.49 -21.15 -1.36
N GLY A 66 -20.51 -20.87 -0.05
CA GLY A 66 -19.49 -21.31 0.91
C GLY A 66 -18.09 -20.72 0.65
N LEU A 67 -17.98 -19.79 -0.30
CA LEU A 67 -16.73 -19.14 -0.62
C LEU A 67 -16.34 -18.24 0.56
N PRO A 68 -15.09 -18.32 1.06
CA PRO A 68 -14.62 -17.41 2.07
C PRO A 68 -14.74 -15.98 1.54
N ALA A 69 -15.45 -15.12 2.26
CA ALA A 69 -15.55 -13.72 1.92
C ALA A 69 -14.12 -13.14 1.93
N LEU A 70 -13.65 -12.71 0.76
CA LEU A 70 -12.44 -11.89 0.68
C LEU A 70 -12.73 -10.62 1.47
N ALA A 71 -12.24 -10.58 2.72
CA ALA A 71 -12.42 -9.42 3.58
C ALA A 71 -11.69 -8.24 2.95
N THR A 72 -12.44 -7.27 2.42
CA THR A 72 -11.88 -5.99 2.02
C THR A 72 -11.44 -5.25 3.29
N PRO A 73 -10.22 -4.68 3.33
CA PRO A 73 -9.78 -3.92 4.50
C PRO A 73 -10.74 -2.75 4.74
N PRO A 74 -11.09 -2.44 6.02
CA PRO A 74 -11.99 -1.34 6.32
C PRO A 74 -11.38 -0.01 5.85
N PRO A 75 -12.21 0.94 5.36
CA PRO A 75 -11.71 2.25 4.97
C PRO A 75 -11.09 2.95 6.19
N LYS A 76 -9.87 3.45 6.03
CA LYS A 76 -9.17 4.21 7.08
C LYS A 76 -9.96 5.50 7.38
N THR A 77 -10.49 5.61 8.59
CA THR A 77 -11.26 6.79 9.02
C THR A 77 -10.32 7.98 9.25
N GLN A 78 -10.65 9.11 8.62
CA GLN A 78 -9.89 10.38 8.74
C GLN A 78 -10.17 11.15 10.05
N TRP A 79 -11.00 10.59 10.94
CA TRP A 79 -11.34 11.20 12.24
C TRP A 79 -10.12 11.50 13.12
N GLY A 80 -9.13 10.61 13.14
CA GLY A 80 -7.90 10.83 13.92
C GLY A 80 -7.06 12.01 13.41
N GLN A 81 -7.05 12.26 12.09
CA GLN A 81 -6.37 13.42 11.50
C GLN A 81 -7.09 14.72 11.85
N TRP A 82 -8.43 14.72 11.84
CA TRP A 82 -9.21 15.88 12.25
C TRP A 82 -8.99 16.25 13.73
N LEU A 83 -8.96 15.26 14.62
CA LEU A 83 -8.69 15.47 16.05
C LEU A 83 -7.28 16.01 16.32
N SER A 84 -6.29 15.55 15.57
CA SER A 84 -4.91 16.04 15.72
C SER A 84 -4.74 17.46 15.18
N ILE A 85 -5.41 17.82 14.08
CA ILE A 85 -5.45 19.21 13.59
C ILE A 85 -6.13 20.14 14.61
N ALA A 86 -7.29 19.74 15.14
CA ALA A 86 -8.00 20.50 16.15
C ALA A 86 -7.15 20.68 17.43
N GLY A 87 -6.50 19.61 17.90
CA GLY A 87 -5.60 19.68 19.06
C GLY A 87 -4.43 20.63 18.84
N LEU A 88 -3.78 20.57 17.67
CA LEU A 88 -2.69 21.48 17.32
C LEU A 88 -3.15 22.94 17.27
N ALA A 89 -4.31 23.21 16.67
CA ALA A 89 -4.88 24.55 16.59
C ALA A 89 -5.17 25.14 17.98
N VAL A 90 -5.72 24.32 18.91
CA VAL A 90 -5.95 24.73 20.30
C VAL A 90 -4.63 25.06 21.00
N VAL A 91 -3.60 24.22 20.86
CA VAL A 91 -2.28 24.47 21.47
C VAL A 91 -1.66 25.76 20.93
N VAL A 92 -1.73 26.00 19.62
CA VAL A 92 -1.23 27.24 18.99
C VAL A 92 -2.00 28.45 19.50
N LEU A 93 -3.33 28.39 19.62
CA LEU A 93 -4.14 29.47 20.18
C LEU A 93 -3.78 29.77 21.64
N VAL A 94 -3.54 28.74 22.46
CA VAL A 94 -3.12 28.90 23.86
C VAL A 94 -1.73 29.56 23.94
N ILE A 95 -0.78 29.12 23.12
CA ILE A 95 0.57 29.70 23.06
C ILE A 95 0.49 31.16 22.60
N ALA A 96 -0.31 31.47 21.58
CA ALA A 96 -0.51 32.83 21.12
C ALA A 96 -1.15 33.71 22.21
N ALA A 97 -2.21 33.24 22.88
CA ALA A 97 -2.83 33.97 23.99
C ALA A 97 -1.86 34.22 25.15
N TYR A 98 -0.95 33.29 25.43
CA TYR A 98 0.08 33.44 26.44
C TYR A 98 1.16 34.46 26.03
N ALA A 99 1.65 34.38 24.79
CA ALA A 99 2.70 35.28 24.28
C ALA A 99 2.20 36.72 24.09
N PHE A 100 0.96 36.90 23.62
CA PHE A 100 0.34 38.21 23.35
C PHE A 100 -0.52 38.71 24.53
N ARG A 101 -0.38 38.12 25.72
CA ARG A 101 -1.23 38.43 26.89
C ARG A 101 -1.26 39.92 27.25
N GLY A 102 -0.14 40.63 27.13
CA GLY A 102 -0.07 42.07 27.44
C GLY A 102 -0.81 42.96 26.44
N GLU A 103 -0.75 42.63 25.15
CA GLU A 103 -1.38 43.39 24.06
C GLU A 103 -2.88 43.07 23.97
N ILE A 104 -3.26 41.82 24.25
CA ILE A 104 -4.66 41.38 24.40
C ILE A 104 -5.33 42.12 25.57
N LEU A 105 -4.64 42.28 26.70
CA LEU A 105 -5.17 43.02 27.87
C LEU A 105 -5.33 44.53 27.61
N ALA A 106 -4.55 45.10 26.69
CA ALA A 106 -4.65 46.51 26.29
C ALA A 106 -5.83 46.79 25.35
N VAL A 107 -6.22 45.81 24.53
CA VAL A 107 -7.34 45.91 23.57
C VAL A 107 -8.67 45.42 24.17
N LEU A 108 -8.62 44.67 25.28
CA LEU A 108 -9.83 44.12 25.92
C LEU A 108 -10.70 45.23 26.56
N PRO A 109 -12.04 45.22 26.30
CA PRO A 109 -12.98 46.09 26.99
C PRO A 109 -12.86 45.93 28.52
N SER A 110 -12.97 47.03 29.27
CA SER A 110 -12.76 47.04 30.72
C SER A 110 -13.68 46.11 31.50
N GLU A 111 -14.89 45.85 30.98
CA GLU A 111 -15.85 44.91 31.56
C GLU A 111 -15.31 43.47 31.68
N TRP A 112 -14.41 43.05 30.79
CA TRP A 112 -13.78 41.73 30.82
C TRP A 112 -12.52 41.69 31.68
N ARG A 113 -11.91 42.84 31.98
CA ARG A 113 -10.69 42.92 32.81
C ARG A 113 -10.97 42.57 34.27
N ASP A 114 -12.11 42.99 34.79
CA ASP A 114 -12.51 42.71 36.18
C ASP A 114 -12.91 41.25 36.40
N ALA A 115 -13.44 40.59 35.35
CA ALA A 115 -13.84 39.18 35.40
C ALA A 115 -12.65 38.20 35.33
N LEU A 116 -11.54 38.60 34.68
CA LEU A 116 -10.33 37.78 34.58
C LEU A 116 -9.32 38.04 35.70
N HIS A 117 -9.55 39.03 36.57
CA HIS A 117 -8.76 39.21 37.79
C HIS A 117 -9.04 38.02 38.71
N ILE A 118 -8.10 37.08 38.73
CA ILE A 118 -8.09 35.80 39.47
C ILE A 118 -8.54 35.93 40.95
N ASP A 119 -8.57 37.13 41.52
CA ASP A 119 -9.04 37.45 42.87
C ASP A 119 -10.55 37.23 43.08
N THR A 120 -11.41 37.43 42.08
CA THR A 120 -12.87 37.14 42.19
C THR A 120 -13.15 35.64 42.08
N LEU A 121 -12.41 34.90 41.26
CA LEU A 121 -12.51 33.44 41.19
C LEU A 121 -12.00 32.79 42.48
N ARG A 122 -10.96 33.36 43.11
CA ARG A 122 -10.41 32.85 44.38
C ARG A 122 -11.30 33.14 45.58
N SER A 123 -12.11 34.21 45.56
CA SER A 123 -13.08 34.51 46.61
C SER A 123 -14.35 33.65 46.51
N LEU A 124 -14.80 33.34 45.28
CA LEU A 124 -15.92 32.43 45.04
C LEU A 124 -15.61 30.97 45.42
N PHE A 125 -14.37 30.52 45.28
CA PHE A 125 -13.93 29.18 45.69
C PHE A 125 -13.52 29.08 47.18
N ARG A 126 -13.63 30.17 47.96
CA ARG A 126 -13.26 30.20 49.39
C ARG A 126 -14.48 30.38 50.33
N GLN A 127 -15.70 30.46 49.80
CA GLN A 127 -16.94 30.25 50.55
C GLN A 127 -17.35 28.78 50.47
#